data_AF-A0AAD5QPE5-F1
#
_entry.id   AF-A0AAD5QPE5-F1
#
_cell.length_a   1.000
_cell.length_b   1.000
_cell.length_c   1.000
_cell.angle_alpha   90.00
_cell.angle_beta   90.00
_cell.angle_gamma   90.00
#
_symmetry.space_group_name_H-M   'P 1'
#
loop_
_entity.id
_entity.type
_entity.pdbx_description
1 polymer ?
#
loop_
_entity_poly.entity_id
_entity_poly.type
_entity_poly.pdbx_seq_one_letter_code
_entity_poly.pdbx_strand_id
1 'polypeptide(L)'
;MGGGGDTGYHNKGTQQALEEVGKKASELDMVSDEFVYIAIETLGLGFASSDMTPFWVDVENGTAVDDAVKEAAMRMLTVDIKNGDVDAAALADFAANAVPRVRADPLYCSTPACLSNDGKSVAAWARHLHDIFYLYALSLNDSLKVDPIGGQANVSLIVKFVIRNFTGNVKIFEDEATSLWLSRDGKRPLTRPICGYSGTECPKSFWDEGIIYVSVGAALVAVLFIAAIAFIIYFIR
;
A
#
# COMPACT_ATOMS: atom_id res chain seq x y z
N MET A 1 19.68 3.27 -6.48
CA MET A 1 20.55 3.50 -5.31
C MET A 1 19.95 4.65 -4.52
N GLY A 2 19.76 4.46 -3.22
CA GLY A 2 18.82 5.19 -2.38
C GLY A 2 19.10 6.70 -2.32
N GLY A 3 18.05 7.48 -2.55
CA GLY A 3 17.97 8.89 -2.18
C GLY A 3 17.06 9.00 -0.97
N GLY A 4 17.66 9.04 0.22
CA GLY A 4 16.99 9.44 1.45
C GLY A 4 16.61 10.91 1.35
N GLY A 5 15.45 11.16 0.75
CA GLY A 5 14.75 12.43 0.89
C GLY A 5 14.12 12.47 2.27
N ASP A 6 14.35 13.56 2.98
CA ASP A 6 13.89 13.85 4.34
C ASP A 6 12.34 14.02 4.38
N THR A 7 11.60 12.95 4.08
CA THR A 7 10.15 12.83 4.21
C THR A 7 9.73 12.30 5.58
N GLY A 8 10.71 11.96 6.44
CA GLY A 8 10.53 11.27 7.70
C GLY A 8 9.71 12.03 8.76
N TYR A 9 9.62 13.36 8.68
CA TYR A 9 8.90 14.14 9.69
C TYR A 9 7.38 14.16 9.54
N HIS A 10 6.84 14.03 8.32
CA HIS A 10 5.39 14.10 8.11
C HIS A 10 4.68 12.75 8.20
N ASN A 11 5.34 11.64 7.89
CA ASN A 11 4.68 10.32 7.93
C ASN A 11 4.70 9.66 9.31
N LYS A 12 5.60 10.08 10.23
CA LYS A 12 5.61 9.55 11.60
C LYS A 12 4.29 9.84 12.33
N GLY A 13 3.77 11.06 12.24
CA GLY A 13 2.53 11.43 12.93
C GLY A 13 1.28 10.76 12.38
N THR A 14 1.18 10.61 11.06
CA THR A 14 0.05 9.93 10.40
C THR A 14 0.07 8.42 10.64
N GLN A 15 1.26 7.81 10.62
CA GLN A 15 1.46 6.42 11.00
C GLN A 15 1.10 6.16 12.46
N GLN A 16 1.57 7.00 13.38
CA GLN A 16 1.22 6.92 14.81
C GLN A 16 -0.28 7.06 15.04
N ALA A 17 -0.96 7.95 14.32
CA ALA A 17 -2.41 8.08 14.42
C ALA A 17 -3.16 6.79 14.01
N LEU A 18 -2.74 6.14 12.91
CA LEU A 18 -3.31 4.86 12.49
C LEU A 18 -3.02 3.73 13.50
N GLU A 19 -1.82 3.74 14.08
CA GLU A 19 -1.46 2.81 15.15
C GLU A 19 -2.36 2.99 16.38
N GLU A 20 -2.58 4.22 16.83
CA GLU A 20 -3.48 4.55 17.95
C GLU A 20 -4.94 4.16 17.66
N VAL A 21 -5.41 4.41 16.43
CA VAL A 21 -6.74 3.95 16.01
C VAL A 21 -6.82 2.42 16.08
N GLY A 22 -5.78 1.71 15.64
CA GLY A 22 -5.73 0.25 15.72
C GLY A 22 -5.78 -0.27 17.16
N LYS A 23 -4.98 0.33 18.07
CA LYS A 23 -5.03 0.01 19.51
C LYS A 23 -6.44 0.23 20.06
N LYS A 24 -7.04 1.38 19.76
CA LYS A 24 -8.34 1.72 20.32
C LYS A 24 -9.47 0.85 19.77
N ALA A 25 -9.42 0.49 18.49
CA ALA A 25 -10.35 -0.45 17.87
C ALA A 25 -10.29 -1.82 18.57
N SER A 26 -9.08 -2.31 18.85
CA SER A 26 -8.91 -3.58 19.55
C SER A 26 -9.41 -3.54 20.99
N GLU A 27 -9.16 -2.46 21.74
CA GLU A 27 -9.69 -2.29 23.11
C GLU A 27 -11.21 -2.29 23.18
N LEU A 28 -11.87 -1.84 22.11
CA LEU A 28 -13.32 -1.71 22.01
C LEU A 28 -13.99 -2.91 21.32
N ASP A 29 -13.24 -3.99 21.06
CA ASP A 29 -13.71 -5.17 20.33
C ASP A 29 -14.27 -4.86 18.93
N MET A 30 -13.75 -3.80 18.30
CA MET A 30 -14.15 -3.35 16.96
C MET A 30 -13.24 -3.91 15.86
N VAL A 31 -12.51 -4.98 16.14
CA VAL A 31 -11.66 -5.71 15.17
C VAL A 31 -12.32 -7.01 14.67
N SER A 32 -13.59 -7.21 15.04
CA SER A 32 -14.46 -8.31 14.59
C SER A 32 -14.91 -8.15 13.13
N ASP A 33 -15.48 -9.20 12.53
CA ASP A 33 -16.02 -9.25 11.15
C ASP A 33 -17.12 -8.23 10.84
N GLU A 34 -17.59 -7.51 11.86
CA GLU A 34 -18.60 -6.45 11.73
C GLU A 34 -18.02 -5.09 11.28
N PHE A 35 -16.70 -4.89 11.38
CA PHE A 35 -16.07 -3.59 11.14
C PHE A 35 -15.06 -3.62 9.98
N VAL A 36 -15.09 -2.53 9.21
CA VAL A 36 -14.07 -2.16 8.23
C VAL A 36 -13.72 -0.69 8.42
N TYR A 37 -12.43 -0.39 8.37
CA TYR A 37 -11.86 0.94 8.48
C TYR A 37 -11.32 1.33 7.12
N ILE A 38 -11.63 2.54 6.66
CA ILE A 38 -11.12 3.07 5.41
C ILE A 38 -10.22 4.26 5.75
N ALA A 39 -8.91 4.09 5.57
CA ALA A 39 -7.91 5.12 5.76
C ALA A 39 -7.63 5.76 4.40
N ILE A 40 -7.86 7.08 4.29
CA ILE A 40 -7.67 7.81 3.04
C ILE A 40 -6.36 8.59 3.11
N GLU A 41 -5.43 8.24 2.23
CA GLU A 41 -4.18 8.94 1.99
C GLU A 41 -4.31 9.70 0.66
N THR A 42 -3.69 10.87 0.54
CA THR A 42 -3.83 11.73 -0.65
C THR A 42 -2.51 12.20 -1.23
N LEU A 43 -1.39 11.74 -0.69
CA LEU A 43 -0.04 12.06 -1.13
C LEU A 43 0.54 10.93 -2.01
N GLY A 44 -0.12 9.77 -2.09
CA GLY A 44 0.34 8.62 -2.85
C GLY A 44 1.53 7.90 -2.19
N LEU A 45 1.62 7.96 -0.86
CA LEU A 45 2.69 7.42 -0.02
C LEU A 45 2.23 6.25 0.88
N GLY A 46 0.94 5.90 0.86
CA GLY A 46 0.40 4.66 1.44
C GLY A 46 0.58 4.51 2.95
N PHE A 47 0.68 5.62 3.70
CA PHE A 47 0.96 5.64 5.15
C PHE A 47 2.24 4.88 5.57
N ALA A 48 3.19 4.70 4.65
CA ALA A 48 4.43 3.98 4.92
C ALA A 48 5.53 4.93 5.42
N SER A 49 6.40 4.46 6.32
CA SER A 49 7.59 5.22 6.71
C SER A 49 8.51 5.47 5.50
N SER A 50 9.54 6.30 5.66
CA SER A 50 10.58 6.51 4.62
C SER A 50 11.25 5.20 4.15
N ASP A 51 11.22 4.17 4.99
CA ASP A 51 11.79 2.85 4.73
C ASP A 51 10.76 1.85 4.21
N MET A 52 9.57 2.32 3.81
CA MET A 52 8.41 1.51 3.44
C MET A 52 7.92 0.62 4.59
N THR A 53 8.24 0.97 5.83
CA THR A 53 7.78 0.23 7.00
C THR A 53 6.26 0.40 7.10
N PRO A 54 5.48 -0.69 7.17
CA PRO A 54 4.03 -0.59 7.31
C PRO A 54 3.61 0.10 8.61
N PHE A 55 2.41 0.69 8.62
CA PHE A 55 1.95 1.50 9.75
C PHE A 55 1.82 0.72 11.07
N TRP A 56 1.57 -0.60 10.98
CA TRP A 56 1.49 -1.52 12.12
C TRP A 56 2.87 -2.00 12.62
N VAL A 57 3.94 -1.27 12.33
CA VAL A 57 5.30 -1.50 12.86
C VAL A 57 5.77 -0.25 13.59
N ASP A 58 6.21 -0.39 14.84
CA ASP A 58 6.65 0.71 15.70
C ASP A 58 7.98 1.25 15.15
N VAL A 59 7.96 2.51 14.74
CA VAL A 59 9.09 3.20 14.08
C VAL A 59 10.15 3.65 15.10
N GLU A 60 9.84 3.65 16.41
CA GLU A 60 10.75 4.18 17.44
C GLU A 60 11.51 3.10 18.19
N ASN A 61 10.90 1.94 18.47
CA ASN A 61 11.55 0.88 19.23
C ASN A 61 12.02 -0.31 18.40
N GLY A 62 11.61 -0.43 17.12
CA GLY A 62 11.97 -1.57 16.26
C GLY A 62 11.46 -2.93 16.77
N THR A 63 10.66 -2.94 17.82
CA THR A 63 9.94 -4.10 18.34
C THR A 63 8.58 -4.19 17.67
N ALA A 64 8.12 -5.41 17.40
CA ALA A 64 6.81 -5.67 16.81
C ALA A 64 5.74 -4.84 17.53
N VAL A 65 4.89 -4.14 16.76
CA VAL A 65 3.68 -3.56 17.37
C VAL A 65 2.88 -4.71 17.97
N ASP A 66 2.31 -4.41 19.12
CA ASP A 66 1.24 -5.14 19.78
C ASP A 66 0.40 -5.92 18.76
N ASP A 67 0.23 -7.22 18.98
CA ASP A 67 -0.53 -8.09 18.09
C ASP A 67 -1.96 -7.54 17.89
N ALA A 68 -2.48 -6.78 18.85
CA ALA A 68 -3.73 -6.01 18.73
C ALA A 68 -3.79 -5.06 17.51
N VAL A 69 -2.70 -4.33 17.21
CA VAL A 69 -2.67 -3.39 16.07
C VAL A 69 -2.55 -4.12 14.75
N LYS A 70 -1.82 -5.25 14.71
CA LYS A 70 -1.77 -6.09 13.51
C LYS A 70 -3.16 -6.65 13.21
N GLU A 71 -3.88 -7.08 14.23
CA GLU A 71 -5.26 -7.56 14.09
C GLU A 71 -6.21 -6.44 13.62
N ALA A 72 -6.08 -5.24 14.18
CA ALA A 72 -6.85 -4.08 13.72
C ALA A 72 -6.50 -3.68 12.27
N ALA A 73 -5.23 -3.76 11.90
CA ALA A 73 -4.76 -3.47 10.54
C ALA A 73 -5.36 -4.42 9.50
N MET A 74 -5.77 -5.65 9.88
CA MET A 74 -6.50 -6.55 8.98
C MET A 74 -7.82 -5.95 8.48
N ARG A 75 -8.38 -5.01 9.25
CA ARG A 75 -9.69 -4.39 8.97
C ARG A 75 -9.53 -3.02 8.34
N MET A 76 -8.30 -2.57 8.11
CA MET A 76 -7.99 -1.27 7.53
C MET A 76 -7.71 -1.42 6.03
N LEU A 77 -8.48 -0.70 5.23
CA LEU A 77 -8.23 -0.51 3.80
C LEU A 77 -7.63 0.87 3.60
N THR A 78 -6.44 0.92 3.04
CA THR A 78 -5.83 2.17 2.60
C THR A 78 -6.31 2.50 1.20
N VAL A 79 -6.97 3.64 1.05
CA VAL A 79 -7.31 4.23 -0.24
C VAL A 79 -6.32 5.36 -0.49
N ASP A 80 -5.62 5.30 -1.61
CA ASP A 80 -4.59 6.27 -1.96
C ASP A 80 -4.64 6.64 -3.44
N ILE A 81 -4.06 7.78 -3.77
CA ILE A 81 -3.89 8.26 -5.13
C ILE A 81 -2.79 7.44 -5.80
N LYS A 82 -3.11 6.84 -6.94
CA LYS A 82 -2.12 6.16 -7.77
C LYS A 82 -1.07 7.18 -8.25
N ASN A 83 0.15 7.05 -7.75
CA ASN A 83 1.27 7.90 -8.15
C ASN A 83 1.94 7.48 -9.48
N GLY A 84 1.62 6.29 -10.00
CA GLY A 84 2.06 5.87 -11.33
C GLY A 84 1.24 6.54 -12.43
N ASP A 85 1.91 7.26 -13.32
CA ASP A 85 1.27 7.88 -14.48
C ASP A 85 0.94 6.83 -15.56
N VAL A 86 0.03 7.19 -16.47
CA VAL A 86 -0.25 6.33 -17.64
C VAL A 86 0.98 6.26 -18.55
N ASP A 87 1.78 7.33 -18.57
CA ASP A 87 3.04 7.43 -19.29
C ASP A 87 4.22 7.55 -18.31
N ALA A 88 4.90 6.42 -18.10
CA ALA A 88 6.06 6.34 -17.22
C ALA A 88 7.24 7.22 -17.70
N ALA A 89 7.36 7.48 -19.00
CA ALA A 89 8.42 8.32 -19.54
C ALA A 89 8.16 9.80 -19.22
N ALA A 90 6.91 10.26 -19.37
CA ALA A 90 6.51 11.61 -18.99
C ALA A 90 6.73 11.88 -17.50
N LEU A 91 6.41 10.91 -16.64
CA LEU A 91 6.65 11.01 -15.20
C LEU A 91 8.15 11.10 -14.87
N ALA A 92 8.96 10.28 -15.53
CA ALA A 92 10.42 10.31 -15.34
C ALA A 92 11.02 11.64 -15.80
N ASP A 93 10.55 12.19 -16.92
CA ASP A 93 10.98 13.49 -17.44
C ASP A 93 10.61 14.63 -16.48
N PHE A 94 9.37 14.65 -15.98
CA PHE A 94 8.96 15.63 -14.97
C PHE A 94 9.83 15.56 -13.71
N ALA A 95 10.07 14.36 -13.18
CA ALA A 95 10.86 14.17 -11.97
C ALA A 95 12.33 14.61 -12.16
N ALA A 96 12.90 14.37 -13.33
CA ALA A 96 14.27 14.78 -13.67
C ALA A 96 14.43 16.29 -13.84
N ASN A 97 13.39 16.99 -14.32
CA ASN A 97 13.51 18.39 -14.74
C ASN A 97 12.87 19.40 -13.77
N ALA A 98 11.91 19.00 -12.94
CA ALA A 98 11.16 19.93 -12.08
C ALA A 98 12.05 20.71 -11.10
N VAL A 99 12.90 20.03 -10.33
CA VAL A 99 13.80 20.67 -9.35
C VAL A 99 14.86 21.54 -10.03
N PRO A 100 15.58 21.07 -11.08
CA PRO A 100 16.50 21.93 -11.82
C PRO A 100 15.84 23.18 -12.38
N ARG A 101 14.58 23.09 -12.84
CA ARG A 101 13.88 24.24 -13.45
C ARG A 101 13.57 25.35 -12.46
N VAL A 102 13.31 25.02 -11.19
CA VAL A 102 13.09 26.02 -10.12
C VAL A 102 14.35 26.87 -9.86
N ARG A 103 15.54 26.31 -10.10
CA ARG A 103 16.80 27.02 -9.92
C ARG A 103 17.13 27.95 -11.09
N ALA A 104 16.53 27.71 -12.25
CA ALA A 104 16.69 28.53 -13.44
C ALA A 104 15.81 29.79 -13.39
N ASP A 105 16.10 30.74 -14.28
CA ASP A 105 15.24 31.90 -14.50
C ASP A 105 13.82 31.48 -14.93
N PRO A 106 12.76 32.21 -14.52
CA PRO A 106 12.77 33.51 -13.86
C PRO A 106 12.71 33.45 -12.32
N LEU A 107 12.56 32.26 -11.73
CA LEU A 107 12.43 32.13 -10.27
C LEU A 107 13.77 32.36 -9.57
N TYR A 108 14.88 32.05 -10.25
CA TYR A 108 16.29 32.25 -9.86
C TYR A 108 16.59 32.04 -8.37
N CYS A 109 17.20 30.91 -8.05
CA CYS A 109 17.46 30.54 -6.67
C CYS A 109 18.97 30.54 -6.37
N SER A 110 19.41 31.43 -5.47
CA SER A 110 20.83 31.60 -5.13
C SER A 110 21.21 31.16 -3.70
N THR A 111 20.24 30.73 -2.91
CA THR A 111 20.51 30.32 -1.53
C THR A 111 21.16 28.94 -1.49
N PRO A 112 22.13 28.69 -0.57
CA PRO A 112 22.74 27.38 -0.42
C PRO A 112 21.72 26.25 -0.21
N ALA A 113 20.65 26.51 0.54
CA ALA A 113 19.56 25.55 0.79
C ALA A 113 18.83 25.10 -0.49
N CYS A 114 18.82 25.95 -1.52
CA CYS A 114 18.15 25.68 -2.78
C CYS A 114 19.07 24.97 -3.79
N LEU A 115 20.33 25.38 -3.80
CA LEU A 115 21.36 24.80 -4.65
C LEU A 115 21.77 23.39 -4.20
N SER A 116 21.69 23.09 -2.90
CA SER A 116 21.99 21.76 -2.34
C SER A 116 20.82 20.77 -2.36
N ASN A 117 19.68 21.12 -2.98
CA ASN A 117 18.47 20.30 -2.98
C ASN A 117 18.49 19.17 -4.03
N ASP A 118 19.66 18.75 -4.48
CA ASP A 118 19.82 17.69 -5.49
C ASP A 118 19.35 16.34 -4.96
N GLY A 119 18.62 15.58 -5.79
CA GLY A 119 18.10 14.27 -5.43
C GLY A 119 16.95 14.29 -4.41
N LYS A 120 16.42 15.46 -4.04
CA LYS A 120 15.20 15.54 -3.22
C LYS A 120 13.96 15.30 -4.07
N SER A 121 12.94 14.71 -3.46
CA SER A 121 11.65 14.48 -4.10
C SER A 121 10.97 15.80 -4.46
N VAL A 122 10.26 15.80 -5.58
CA VAL A 122 9.38 16.91 -5.97
C VAL A 122 8.20 16.96 -4.98
N ALA A 123 7.71 18.16 -4.66
CA ALA A 123 6.53 18.31 -3.80
C ALA A 123 5.33 17.53 -4.37
N ALA A 124 4.56 16.87 -3.49
CA ALA A 124 3.46 15.98 -3.89
C ALA A 124 2.45 16.63 -4.85
N TRP A 125 2.12 17.90 -4.62
CA TRP A 125 1.16 18.65 -5.43
C TRP A 125 1.73 19.26 -6.72
N ALA A 126 3.05 19.21 -6.93
CA ALA A 126 3.69 19.88 -8.07
C ALA A 126 3.24 19.29 -9.42
N ARG A 127 3.03 17.98 -9.49
CA ARG A 127 2.53 17.30 -10.70
C ARG A 127 1.11 17.72 -11.05
N HIS A 128 0.23 17.79 -10.05
CA HIS A 128 -1.14 18.27 -10.25
C HIS A 128 -1.16 19.72 -10.75
N LEU A 129 -0.30 20.57 -10.21
CA LEU A 129 -0.17 21.95 -10.67
C LEU A 129 0.33 22.02 -12.11
N HIS A 130 1.35 21.24 -12.45
CA HIS A 130 1.86 21.12 -13.82
C HIS A 130 0.74 20.77 -14.82
N ASP A 131 -0.07 19.76 -14.50
CA ASP A 131 -1.15 19.30 -15.38
C ASP A 131 -2.25 20.34 -15.55
N ILE A 132 -2.60 21.07 -14.48
CA ILE A 132 -3.57 22.17 -14.54
C ILE A 132 -3.07 23.29 -15.45
N PHE A 133 -1.79 23.67 -15.36
CA PHE A 133 -1.20 24.70 -16.22
C PHE A 133 -1.15 24.25 -17.68
N TYR A 134 -0.79 22.99 -17.92
CA TYR A 134 -0.80 22.41 -19.26
C TYR A 134 -2.21 22.41 -19.86
N LEU A 135 -3.21 21.97 -19.07
CA LEU A 135 -4.61 21.99 -19.46
C LEU A 135 -5.11 23.41 -19.75
N TYR A 136 -4.71 24.40 -18.94
CA TYR A 136 -5.02 25.81 -19.19
C TYR A 136 -4.43 26.27 -20.52
N ALA A 137 -3.16 25.97 -20.80
CA ALA A 137 -2.51 26.37 -22.04
C ALA A 137 -3.20 25.78 -23.28
N LEU A 138 -3.58 24.50 -23.22
CA LEU A 138 -4.36 23.86 -24.28
C LEU A 138 -5.72 24.54 -24.46
N SER A 139 -6.41 24.84 -23.36
CA SER A 139 -7.74 25.47 -23.37
C SER A 139 -7.70 26.89 -23.92
N LEU A 140 -6.66 27.64 -23.56
CA LEU A 140 -6.38 28.96 -24.09
C LEU A 140 -6.11 28.91 -25.61
N ASN A 141 -5.28 27.98 -26.06
CA ASN A 141 -5.01 27.79 -27.49
C ASN A 141 -6.28 27.50 -28.28
N ASP A 142 -7.17 26.65 -27.75
CA ASP A 142 -8.45 26.36 -28.41
C ASP A 142 -9.42 27.56 -28.37
N SER A 143 -9.42 28.34 -27.29
CA SER A 143 -10.20 29.59 -27.23
C SER A 143 -9.78 30.61 -28.30
N LEU A 144 -8.47 30.72 -28.57
CA LEU A 144 -7.91 31.63 -29.57
C LEU A 144 -8.20 31.17 -31.01
N LYS A 145 -8.46 29.89 -31.24
CA LYS A 145 -8.93 29.40 -32.56
C LYS A 145 -10.37 29.84 -32.85
N VAL A 146 -11.18 30.02 -31.80
CA VAL A 146 -12.58 30.47 -31.93
C VAL A 146 -12.65 31.99 -31.98
N ASP A 147 -11.92 32.67 -31.10
CA ASP A 147 -11.83 34.12 -31.04
C ASP A 147 -10.36 34.55 -30.96
N PRO A 148 -9.71 34.83 -32.10
CA PRO A 148 -8.29 35.19 -32.14
C PRO A 148 -7.92 36.50 -31.42
N ILE A 149 -8.90 37.36 -31.13
CA ILE A 149 -8.66 38.71 -30.59
C ILE A 149 -9.09 38.79 -29.12
N GLY A 150 -10.21 38.18 -28.76
CA GLY A 150 -10.80 38.24 -27.42
C GLY A 150 -10.75 36.92 -26.63
N GLY A 151 -10.35 35.81 -27.26
CA GLY A 151 -10.42 34.48 -26.67
C GLY A 151 -9.67 34.36 -25.34
N GLN A 152 -8.49 34.99 -25.24
CA GLN A 152 -7.68 35.01 -24.02
C GLN A 152 -8.32 35.76 -22.84
N ALA A 153 -9.23 36.70 -23.11
CA ALA A 153 -9.94 37.44 -22.06
C ALA A 153 -11.31 36.82 -21.75
N ASN A 154 -11.78 35.88 -22.58
CA ASN A 154 -13.09 35.27 -22.45
C ASN A 154 -13.01 33.98 -21.61
N VAL A 155 -13.06 34.13 -20.29
CA VAL A 155 -13.00 33.00 -19.34
C VAL A 155 -14.10 31.96 -19.59
N SER A 156 -15.31 32.38 -19.98
CA SER A 156 -16.40 31.45 -20.28
C SER A 156 -16.07 30.56 -21.49
N LEU A 157 -15.37 31.11 -22.48
CA LEU A 157 -14.89 30.35 -23.64
C LEU A 157 -13.74 29.42 -23.25
N ILE A 158 -12.79 29.89 -22.44
CA ILE A 158 -11.67 29.07 -21.95
C ILE A 158 -12.20 27.87 -21.13
N VAL A 159 -13.11 28.09 -20.19
CA VAL A 159 -13.69 27.05 -19.34
C VAL A 159 -14.42 25.99 -20.15
N LYS A 160 -15.07 26.34 -21.27
CA LYS A 160 -15.66 25.35 -22.19
C LYS A 160 -14.62 24.36 -22.73
N PHE A 161 -13.38 24.80 -22.94
CA PHE A 161 -12.28 23.97 -23.44
C PHE A 161 -11.47 23.27 -22.35
N VAL A 162 -11.65 23.66 -21.08
CA VAL A 162 -11.08 22.94 -19.92
C VAL A 162 -11.71 21.56 -19.79
N ILE A 163 -13.00 21.43 -20.11
CA ILE A 163 -13.70 20.14 -20.17
C ILE A 163 -13.20 19.37 -21.40
N ARG A 164 -12.11 18.65 -21.24
CA ARG A 164 -11.62 17.70 -22.24
C ARG A 164 -12.16 16.31 -21.94
N ASN A 165 -12.21 15.47 -22.97
CA ASN A 165 -12.41 14.04 -22.77
C ASN A 165 -11.18 13.50 -22.03
N PHE A 166 -11.30 13.37 -20.72
CA PHE A 166 -10.40 12.52 -19.95
C PHE A 166 -10.68 11.08 -20.39
N THR A 167 -9.86 10.56 -21.31
CA THR A 167 -9.68 9.11 -21.45
C THR A 167 -8.83 8.61 -20.28
N GLY A 168 -9.21 8.95 -19.06
CA GLY A 168 -8.90 8.09 -17.93
C GLY A 168 -9.84 6.92 -18.06
N ASN A 169 -9.32 5.70 -18.10
CA ASN A 169 -10.16 4.53 -17.87
C ASN A 169 -10.75 4.67 -16.46
N VAL A 170 -11.90 5.35 -16.33
CA VAL A 170 -12.78 5.19 -15.17
C VAL A 170 -13.51 3.87 -15.38
N LYS A 171 -12.72 2.78 -15.41
CA LYS A 171 -13.27 1.47 -15.14
C LYS A 171 -13.49 1.46 -13.64
N ILE A 172 -14.73 1.71 -13.24
CA ILE A 172 -15.22 1.19 -11.97
C ILE A 172 -15.00 -0.32 -12.09
N PHE A 173 -14.06 -0.83 -11.30
CA PHE A 173 -13.27 -2.03 -11.58
C PHE A 173 -14.13 -3.20 -12.07
N GLU A 174 -13.99 -3.61 -13.33
CA GLU A 174 -14.73 -4.76 -13.89
C GLU A 174 -14.17 -6.08 -13.36
N ASP A 175 -12.87 -6.12 -13.07
CA ASP A 175 -12.14 -7.30 -12.64
C ASP A 175 -11.18 -6.94 -11.49
N GLU A 176 -11.37 -7.59 -10.35
CA GLU A 176 -10.60 -7.32 -9.13
C GLU A 176 -9.13 -7.74 -9.27
N ALA A 177 -8.83 -8.77 -10.07
CA ALA A 177 -7.48 -9.27 -10.25
C ALA A 177 -6.59 -8.27 -11.01
N THR A 178 -7.09 -7.74 -12.13
CA THR A 178 -6.36 -6.80 -12.98
C THR A 178 -6.36 -5.37 -12.46
N SER A 179 -7.22 -5.05 -11.49
CA SER A 179 -7.40 -3.69 -10.99
C SER A 179 -6.95 -3.51 -9.55
N LEU A 180 -7.58 -4.20 -8.60
CA LEU A 180 -7.32 -4.04 -7.16
C LEU A 180 -6.08 -4.83 -6.73
N TRP A 181 -5.93 -6.05 -7.25
CA TRP A 181 -4.88 -6.98 -6.87
C TRP A 181 -3.74 -7.06 -7.88
N LEU A 182 -3.63 -6.09 -8.80
CA LEU A 182 -2.57 -6.07 -9.83
C LEU A 182 -1.17 -6.07 -9.21
N SER A 183 -0.97 -5.36 -8.10
CA SER A 183 0.28 -5.34 -7.34
C SER A 183 0.61 -6.67 -6.65
N ARG A 184 -0.30 -7.65 -6.70
CA ARG A 184 -0.21 -8.98 -6.09
C ARG A 184 -0.46 -10.08 -7.11
N ASP A 185 -0.06 -9.87 -8.37
CA ASP A 185 -0.25 -10.81 -9.48
C ASP A 185 -1.72 -11.22 -9.68
N GLY A 186 -2.65 -10.31 -9.39
CA GLY A 186 -4.09 -10.54 -9.46
C GLY A 186 -4.66 -11.45 -8.38
N LYS A 187 -3.87 -11.83 -7.38
CA LYS A 187 -4.33 -12.68 -6.29
C LYS A 187 -4.86 -11.84 -5.14
N ARG A 188 -6.15 -11.96 -4.90
CA ARG A 188 -6.79 -11.45 -3.68
C ARG A 188 -6.06 -12.04 -2.46
N PRO A 189 -5.58 -11.21 -1.53
CA PRO A 189 -5.05 -11.67 -0.27
C PRO A 189 -6.08 -12.50 0.49
N LEU A 190 -5.62 -13.54 1.16
CA LEU A 190 -6.43 -14.19 2.18
C LEU A 190 -6.75 -13.17 3.28
N THR A 191 -7.96 -13.24 3.82
CA THR A 191 -8.35 -12.45 5.00
C THR A 191 -7.40 -12.68 6.18
N ARG A 192 -6.77 -13.86 6.25
CA ARG A 192 -5.69 -14.21 7.19
C ARG A 192 -4.58 -14.97 6.44
N PRO A 193 -3.29 -14.62 6.59
CA PRO A 193 -2.16 -15.33 5.99
C PRO A 193 -2.12 -16.78 6.43
N ILE A 194 -1.53 -17.62 5.58
CA ILE A 194 -1.40 -19.07 5.81
C ILE A 194 -0.76 -19.37 7.16
N CYS A 195 0.21 -18.56 7.58
CA CYS A 195 0.94 -18.73 8.83
C CYS A 195 0.50 -17.80 9.96
N GLY A 196 -0.67 -17.17 9.82
CA GLY A 196 -1.04 -16.04 10.66
C GLY A 196 -0.10 -14.84 10.45
N TYR A 197 -0.44 -13.69 11.02
CA TYR A 197 0.42 -12.50 10.92
C TYR A 197 1.60 -12.51 11.91
N SER A 198 1.57 -13.38 12.92
CA SER A 198 2.73 -13.69 13.78
C SER A 198 3.77 -14.55 13.09
N GLY A 199 3.40 -15.22 11.98
CA GLY A 199 4.22 -16.24 11.33
C GLY A 199 4.33 -17.55 12.13
N THR A 200 3.64 -17.67 13.26
CA THR A 200 3.72 -18.82 14.17
C THR A 200 2.57 -19.82 13.99
N GLU A 201 1.55 -19.47 13.21
CA GLU A 201 0.32 -20.26 13.03
C GLU A 201 0.31 -21.02 11.71
N CYS A 202 1.50 -21.35 11.19
CA CYS A 202 1.60 -22.17 9.99
C CYS A 202 0.84 -23.49 10.17
N PRO A 203 0.18 -24.00 9.11
CA PRO A 203 -0.40 -25.33 9.13
C PRO A 203 0.73 -26.30 9.45
N LYS A 204 0.62 -26.97 10.61
CA LYS A 204 1.64 -27.94 11.00
C LYS A 204 1.59 -29.13 10.06
N SER A 205 2.75 -29.76 9.84
CA SER A 205 2.77 -30.97 9.05
C SER A 205 2.06 -32.09 9.81
N PHE A 206 1.52 -33.07 9.08
CA PHE A 206 0.86 -34.24 9.67
C PHE A 206 1.75 -34.92 10.74
N TRP A 207 3.07 -34.89 10.58
CA TRP A 207 4.01 -35.50 11.52
C TRP A 207 4.19 -34.72 12.82
N ASP A 208 3.89 -33.43 12.87
CA ASP A 208 4.09 -32.62 14.06
C ASP A 208 2.97 -32.80 15.10
N GLU A 209 1.74 -33.06 14.67
CA GLU A 209 0.60 -33.34 15.56
C GLU A 209 0.13 -34.80 15.51
N GLY A 210 0.24 -35.46 14.36
CA GLY A 210 -0.24 -36.82 14.15
C GLY A 210 0.66 -37.89 14.79
N ILE A 211 1.93 -37.60 15.06
CA ILE A 211 2.89 -38.60 15.57
C ILE A 211 2.50 -39.15 16.95
N ILE A 212 1.84 -38.34 17.79
CA ILE A 212 1.33 -38.79 19.10
C ILE A 212 0.26 -39.86 18.91
N TYR A 213 -0.70 -39.64 18.00
CA TYR A 213 -1.76 -40.61 17.73
C TYR A 213 -1.24 -41.87 17.02
N VAL A 214 -0.30 -41.72 16.08
CA VAL A 214 0.33 -42.84 15.38
C VAL A 214 1.16 -43.70 16.34
N SER A 215 1.91 -43.08 17.26
CA SER A 215 2.71 -43.82 18.25
C SER A 215 1.86 -44.57 19.27
N VAL A 216 0.77 -43.97 19.78
CA VAL A 216 -0.19 -44.64 20.67
C VAL A 216 -0.88 -45.80 19.95
N GLY A 217 -1.30 -45.60 18.69
CA GLY A 217 -1.90 -46.66 17.88
C GLY A 217 -0.96 -47.84 17.64
N ALA A 218 0.30 -47.56 17.30
CA ALA A 218 1.31 -48.60 17.10
C ALA A 218 1.60 -49.40 18.38
N ALA A 219 1.67 -48.74 19.54
CA ALA A 219 1.86 -49.40 20.83
C ALA A 219 0.70 -50.35 21.17
N LEU A 220 -0.55 -49.92 20.96
CA LEU A 220 -1.74 -50.76 21.18
C LEU A 220 -1.74 -52.01 20.28
N VAL A 221 -1.41 -51.84 19.00
CA VAL A 221 -1.30 -52.97 18.06
C VAL A 221 -0.21 -53.95 18.50
N ALA A 222 0.95 -53.46 18.95
CA ALA A 222 2.03 -54.30 19.43
C ALA A 222 1.62 -55.12 20.68
N VAL A 223 0.92 -54.49 21.64
CA VAL A 223 0.41 -55.18 22.83
C VAL A 223 -0.59 -56.28 22.46
N LEU A 224 -1.52 -56.00 21.54
CA LEU A 224 -2.47 -57.01 21.04
C LEU A 224 -1.74 -58.17 20.34
N PHE A 225 -0.70 -57.87 19.58
CA PHE A 225 0.12 -58.90 18.92
C PHE A 225 0.84 -59.81 19.93
N ILE A 226 1.42 -59.22 20.98
CA ILE A 226 2.08 -59.99 22.05
C ILE A 226 1.07 -60.85 22.80
N ALA A 227 -0.10 -60.31 23.13
CA ALA A 227 -1.17 -61.05 23.78
C ALA A 227 -1.66 -62.24 22.92
N ALA A 228 -1.82 -62.03 21.61
CA ALA A 228 -2.21 -63.09 20.68
C ALA A 228 -1.14 -64.21 20.62
N ILE A 229 0.14 -63.86 20.55
CA ILE A 229 1.24 -64.84 20.57
C ILE A 229 1.25 -65.63 21.89
N ALA A 230 1.12 -64.94 23.04
CA ALA A 230 1.07 -65.58 24.34
C ALA A 230 -0.12 -66.56 24.47
N PHE A 231 -1.28 -66.18 23.94
CA PHE A 231 -2.47 -67.03 23.90
C PHE A 231 -2.25 -68.28 23.04
N ILE A 232 -1.64 -68.14 21.87
CA ILE A 232 -1.30 -69.28 21.00
C ILE A 232 -0.33 -70.23 21.71
N ILE A 233 0.72 -69.71 22.37
CA ILE A 233 1.67 -70.53 23.13
C ILE A 233 0.98 -71.29 24.26
N TYR A 234 0.04 -70.66 24.96
CA TYR A 234 -0.73 -71.30 26.03
C TYR A 234 -1.57 -72.47 25.52
N PHE A 235 -2.20 -72.36 24.34
CA PHE A 235 -3.02 -73.42 23.76
C PHE A 235 -2.23 -74.59 23.16
N ILE A 236 -0.99 -74.35 22.73
CA ILE A 236 -0.12 -75.39 22.16
C ILE A 236 0.59 -76.19 23.27
N ARG A 237 0.62 -75.67 24.50
CA ARG A 237 1.33 -76.27 25.65
C ARG A 237 0.38 -77.04 26.57
#